data_AF-A0A351RV33-F1
#
_entry.id   AF-A0A351RV33-F1
#
_cell.length_a   1.000
_cell.length_b   1.000
_cell.length_c   1.000
_cell.angle_alpha   90.00
_cell.angle_beta   90.00
_cell.angle_gamma   90.00
#
_symmetry.space_group_name_H-M   'P 1'
#
loop_
_entity.id
_entity.type
_entity.pdbx_description
1 polymer ?
#
loop_
_entity_poly.entity_id
_entity_poly.type
_entity_poly.pdbx_seq_one_letter_code
_entity_poly.pdbx_strand_id
1 'polypeptide(L)' 'MAKKLKSKRHKSAVKRARQSLKIAERNTFYKSAVKTAVKKVVAAANIGKKEEALDSLSKAKSLIDKVVSKGIIHR' A
#
# COMPACT_ATOMS: atom_id res chain seq x y z
N MET A 1 7.97 -13.23 16.41
CA MET A 1 6.84 -13.56 17.29
C MET A 1 5.54 -13.59 16.50
N ALA A 2 5.16 -14.76 15.94
CA ALA A 2 3.84 -14.91 15.34
C ALA A 2 2.82 -15.22 16.45
N LYS A 3 1.98 -14.24 16.81
CA LYS A 3 0.88 -14.43 17.76
C LYS A 3 0.02 -15.60 17.26
N LYS A 4 0.03 -16.73 17.99
CA LYS A 4 -0.78 -17.91 17.70
C LYS A 4 -2.25 -17.50 17.79
N LEU A 5 -2.90 -17.32 16.64
CA LEU A 5 -4.34 -16.99 16.56
C LEU A 5 -5.13 -18.15 17.17
N LYS A 6 -5.48 -18.01 18.45
CA LYS A 6 -6.24 -18.98 19.23
C LYS A 6 -7.67 -19.03 18.68
N SER A 7 -8.10 -20.21 18.27
CA SER A 7 -9.37 -20.47 17.59
C SER A 7 -10.59 -20.12 18.44
N LYS A 8 -11.51 -19.32 17.88
CA LYS A 8 -12.94 -19.38 18.18
C LYS A 8 -13.53 -20.58 17.41
N ARG A 9 -13.81 -21.70 18.10
CA ARG A 9 -14.63 -22.88 17.72
C ARG A 9 -14.43 -23.59 16.34
N HIS A 10 -14.05 -22.94 15.22
CA HIS A 10 -14.01 -23.53 13.87
C HIS A 10 -12.64 -23.40 13.16
N LYS A 11 -12.16 -24.49 12.56
CA LYS A 11 -10.87 -24.55 11.83
C LYS A 11 -10.80 -23.57 10.65
N SER A 12 -11.92 -23.32 9.98
CA SER A 12 -12.04 -22.36 8.87
C SER A 12 -11.79 -20.91 9.32
N ALA A 13 -12.29 -20.52 10.50
CA ALA A 13 -12.10 -19.19 11.06
C ALA A 13 -10.61 -18.91 11.33
N VAL A 14 -9.87 -19.89 11.88
CA VAL A 14 -8.42 -19.78 12.10
C VAL A 14 -7.66 -19.61 10.78
N LYS A 15 -8.07 -20.31 9.72
CA LYS A 15 -7.49 -20.14 8.38
C LYS A 15 -7.73 -18.72 7.85
N ARG A 16 -8.96 -18.20 7.97
CA ARG A 16 -9.29 -16.83 7.53
C ARG A 16 -8.52 -15.78 8.30
N ALA A 17 -8.39 -15.93 9.62
CA ALA A 17 -7.60 -15.01 10.44
C ALA A 17 -6.12 -14.95 10.00
N ARG A 18 -5.50 -16.10 9.72
CA ARG A 18 -4.12 -16.16 9.19
C ARG A 18 -3.99 -15.49 7.81
N GLN A 19 -4.95 -15.72 6.92
CA GLN A 19 -4.96 -15.09 5.60
C GLN A 19 -5.13 -13.57 5.71
N SER A 20 -6.00 -13.12 6.61
CA SER A 20 -6.27 -11.69 6.84
C SER A 20 -5.02 -10.93 7.25
N LEU A 21 -4.17 -11.49 8.12
CA LEU A 21 -2.92 -10.85 8.52
C LEU A 21 -1.98 -10.64 7.32
N LYS A 22 -1.79 -11.67 6.50
CA LYS A 22 -0.95 -11.59 5.29
C LYS A 22 -1.46 -10.53 4.30
N ILE A 23 -2.78 -10.47 4.12
CA ILE A 23 -3.42 -9.47 3.25
C ILE A 23 -3.26 -8.07 3.85
N ALA A 24 -3.44 -7.92 5.16
CA ALA A 24 -3.30 -6.64 5.84
C ALA A 24 -1.87 -6.07 5.74
N GLU A 25 -0.85 -6.91 5.94
CA GLU A 25 0.56 -6.53 5.76
C GLU A 25 0.84 -6.04 4.33
N ARG A 26 0.40 -6.82 3.33
CA ARG A 26 0.52 -6.44 1.91
C ARG A 26 -0.17 -5.10 1.63
N ASN A 27 -1.42 -4.94 2.06
CA ASN A 27 -2.19 -3.73 1.80
C ASN A 27 -1.60 -2.51 2.50
N THR A 28 -1.08 -2.68 3.72
CA THR A 28 -0.44 -1.60 4.48
C THR A 28 0.81 -1.11 3.77
N PHE A 29 1.66 -2.03 3.28
CA PHE A 29 2.85 -1.69 2.50
C PHE A 29 2.52 -0.90 1.24
N TYR A 30 1.57 -1.35 0.42
CA TYR A 30 1.24 -0.64 -0.82
C TYR A 30 0.57 0.72 -0.55
N LYS A 31 -0.31 0.80 0.45
CA LYS A 31 -0.93 2.08 0.84
C LYS A 31 0.09 3.08 1.36
N SER A 32 1.07 2.65 2.16
CA SER A 32 2.13 3.53 2.64
C SER A 32 3.05 3.96 1.50
N ALA A 33 3.42 3.06 0.59
CA ALA A 33 4.23 3.38 -0.58
C ALA A 33 3.59 4.46 -1.46
N VAL A 34 2.28 4.34 -1.74
CA VAL A 34 1.53 5.35 -2.51
C VAL A 34 1.52 6.69 -1.77
N LYS A 35 1.20 6.71 -0.47
CA LYS A 35 1.23 7.94 0.35
C LYS A 35 2.60 8.62 0.32
N THR A 36 3.68 7.84 0.44
CA THR A 36 5.05 8.37 0.39
C THR A 36 5.39 8.93 -0.99
N ALA A 37 5.00 8.24 -2.08
CA ALA A 37 5.22 8.74 -3.43
C ALA A 37 4.50 10.07 -3.66
N VAL A 38 3.23 10.17 -3.25
CA VAL A 38 2.45 11.43 -3.35
C VAL A 38 3.11 12.55 -2.54
N LYS A 39 3.55 12.29 -1.31
CA LYS A 39 4.25 13.28 -0.48
C LYS A 39 5.52 13.81 -1.15
N LYS A 40 6.30 12.95 -1.83
CA LYS A 40 7.50 13.37 -2.55
C LYS A 40 7.19 14.33 -3.69
N VAL A 41 6.14 14.06 -4.47
CA VAL A 41 5.71 14.96 -5.55
C VAL A 41 5.29 16.31 -4.99
N VAL A 42 4.47 16.33 -3.94
CA VAL A 42 4.02 17.58 -3.30
C VAL A 42 5.19 18.37 -2.73
N ALA A 43 6.14 17.70 -2.07
CA ALA A 43 7.33 18.35 -1.53
C ALA A 43 8.20 18.97 -2.64
N ALA A 44 8.44 18.25 -3.75
CA ALA A 44 9.21 18.76 -4.89
C ALA A 44 8.51 19.95 -5.57
N ALA A 45 7.19 19.89 -5.69
CA ALA A 45 6.39 20.98 -6.25
C ALA A 45 6.45 22.25 -5.39
N ASN A 46 6.36 22.11 -4.06
CA ASN A 46 6.41 23.25 -3.13
C ASN A 46 7.78 23.97 -3.13
N ILE A 47 8.87 23.26 -3.44
CA ILE A 47 10.23 23.82 -3.51
C ILE A 47 10.50 24.47 -4.88
N GLY A 48 9.57 24.38 -5.83
CA GLY A 48 9.70 24.98 -7.17
C GLY A 48 10.62 24.21 -8.13
N LYS A 49 11.01 22.98 -7.78
CA LYS A 49 11.86 22.13 -8.63
C LYS A 49 11.03 21.36 -9.66
N LYS A 50 10.78 22.02 -10.79
CA LYS A 50 9.89 21.52 -11.84
C LYS A 50 10.28 20.15 -12.40
N GLU A 51 11.56 19.92 -12.72
CA GLU A 51 12.01 18.67 -13.32
C GLU A 51 11.93 17.49 -12.34
N GLU A 52 12.42 17.67 -11.11
CA GLU A 52 12.34 16.64 -10.05
C GLU A 52 10.88 16.29 -9.71
N ALA A 53 9.97 17.27 -9.77
CA ALA A 53 8.55 17.06 -9.55
C ALA A 53 7.90 16.23 -10.68
N LEU A 54 8.23 16.51 -11.94
CA LEU A 54 7.72 15.76 -13.09
C LEU A 54 8.20 14.30 -13.09
N ASP A 55 9.48 14.07 -12.78
CA ASP A 55 10.04 12.73 -12.66
C ASP A 55 9.39 11.93 -11.52
N SER A 56 9.21 12.58 -10.37
CA SER A 56 8.55 11.97 -9.21
C SER A 56 7.09 11.67 -9.50
N LEU A 57 6.40 12.53 -10.26
CA LEU A 57 5.02 12.36 -10.65
C LEU A 57 4.83 11.18 -11.61
N SER A 58 5.72 11.00 -12.58
CA SER A 58 5.72 9.83 -13.48
C SER A 58 5.84 8.52 -12.70
N LYS A 59 6.79 8.46 -11.74
CA LYS A 59 6.98 7.31 -10.85
C LYS A 59 5.76 7.06 -9.96
N ALA A 60 5.17 8.12 -9.40
CA ALA A 60 3.98 8.04 -8.56
C ALA A 60 2.77 7.51 -9.33
N LYS A 61 2.55 7.98 -10.56
CA LYS A 61 1.47 7.52 -11.44
C LYS A 61 1.58 6.01 -11.71
N SER A 62 2.75 5.55 -12.16
CA SER A 62 2.99 4.12 -12.42
C SER A 62 2.76 3.25 -11.17
N LEU A 63 3.15 3.75 -9.99
CA LEU A 63 2.91 3.06 -8.73
C LEU A 63 1.41 2.97 -8.40
N ILE A 64 0.66 4.06 -8.56
CA ILE A 64 -0.78 4.10 -8.30
C ILE A 64 -1.51 3.12 -9.20
N ASP A 65 -1.25 3.15 -10.51
CA ASP A 65 -1.89 2.26 -11.49
C ASP A 65 -1.62 0.78 -11.16
N LYS A 66 -0.39 0.46 -10.71
CA LYS A 66 -0.01 -0.88 -10.26
C LYS A 66 -0.73 -1.32 -8.98
N VAL A 67 -1.07 -0.39 -8.09
CA VAL A 67 -1.78 -0.68 -6.84
C VAL A 67 -3.28 -0.84 -7.09
N VAL A 68 -3.82 -0.06 -8.03
CA VAL A 68 -5.20 -0.15 -8.52
C VAL A 68 -5.43 -1.49 -9.24
N SER A 69 -4.52 -1.91 -10.13
CA SER A 69 -4.63 -3.22 -10.80
C SER A 69 -4.56 -4.40 -9.83
N LYS A 70 -3.87 -4.23 -8.70
CA LYS A 70 -3.83 -5.19 -7.59
C LYS A 70 -5.09 -5.23 -6.72
N GLY A 71 -6.07 -4.35 -6.96
CA GLY A 71 -7.34 -4.27 -6.22
C GLY A 71 -7.20 -3.75 -4.78
N ILE A 72 -6.10 -3.07 -4.45
CA ILE A 72 -5.86 -2.54 -3.10
C ILE A 72 -6.52 -1.17 -2.92
N ILE A 73 -6.59 -0.40 -4.01
CA ILE A 73 -7.32 0.87 -4.13
C ILE A 73 -8.34 0.68 -5.27
N HIS A 74 -9.53 1.26 -5.12
CA HIS A 74 -10.55 1.22 -6.16
C HIS A 74 -10.14 2.09 -7.36
N ARG A 75 -10.75 1.83 -8.52
CA ARG A 75 -10.57 2.66 -9.73
C ARG A 75 -11.39 3.93 -9.63
#